data_AF-A0A940PUZ6-F1
#
_entry.id   AF-A0A940PUZ6-F1
#
_cell.length_a   1.000
_cell.length_b   1.000
_cell.length_c   1.000
_cell.angle_alpha   90.00
_cell.angle_beta   90.00
_cell.angle_gamma   90.00
#
_symmetry.space_group_name_H-M   'P 1'
#
loop_
_entity.id
_entity.type
_entity.pdbx_description
1 polymer ?
#
loop_
_entity_poly.entity_id
_entity_poly.type
_entity_poly.pdbx_seq_one_letter_code
_entity_poly.pdbx_strand_id
1 'polypeptide(L)'
;MALTEVMGVLNVTPDSFSDGGRYFDVATAVRRGEQLMTQGATLIDVGGESTRPGSTPVSETEEAARVLPVVRALVERGIPVSVDTIHAATAEAVAACGARYINDVSGGLHDPRMFAVAAAASQQHGTRFILGHWRGIPDAAHVRSAYDDVVAEVRDALLALADTAIAAGVDPAHLILDPGLGFDKTDAQCWELLARLSELIDTGYPVLVGASRKRMLGEALGGLTDAVTGHSADCDSHERDLATSVVSAFSARANAWGVRVHDVAGTAQALAIASAWQAGEQQTIAPQAAEPQAALPQPRANAHAETSDTAADRDGLEDRITLTGLEVFAHHGVFDFEREAGQKFIIDAEVAVNLHAAAAGDELGQTVHYGELADAIAEAVRRDPVDLIETVAERVAAVALSFAGVREARITVHKPDAPIAETFADVSVTVVRRPATGGTA
;
A
#
# COMPACT_ATOMS: atom_id res chain seq x y z
N MET A 1 0.31 -10.62 15.05
CA MET A 1 0.27 -11.35 13.76
C MET A 1 1.68 -11.39 13.20
N ALA A 2 2.03 -12.46 12.47
CA ALA A 2 3.31 -12.53 11.78
C ALA A 2 3.32 -11.50 10.63
N LEU A 3 4.47 -10.87 10.39
CA LEU A 3 4.67 -9.99 9.23
C LEU A 3 4.69 -10.85 7.96
N THR A 4 4.05 -10.37 6.89
CA THR A 4 4.14 -10.99 5.56
C THR A 4 5.57 -10.90 5.05
N GLU A 5 6.13 -12.02 4.63
CA GLU A 5 7.48 -12.13 4.07
C GLU A 5 7.55 -11.46 2.68
N VAL A 6 8.67 -10.80 2.39
CA VAL A 6 8.93 -10.19 1.08
C VAL A 6 10.02 -10.99 0.38
N MET A 7 9.59 -11.79 -0.59
CA MET A 7 10.46 -12.66 -1.38
C MET A 7 10.91 -11.92 -2.65
N GLY A 8 12.13 -11.39 -2.61
CA GLY A 8 12.70 -10.62 -3.72
C GLY A 8 13.21 -11.52 -4.84
N VAL A 9 12.75 -11.29 -6.07
CA VAL A 9 13.15 -12.07 -7.25
C VAL A 9 14.54 -11.69 -7.74
N LEU A 10 15.44 -12.67 -7.84
CA LEU A 10 16.78 -12.56 -8.41
C LEU A 10 16.97 -13.58 -9.54
N ASN A 11 16.67 -13.17 -10.77
CA ASN A 11 16.90 -14.02 -11.94
C ASN A 11 18.37 -13.95 -12.36
N VAL A 12 19.03 -15.11 -12.41
CA VAL A 12 20.44 -15.26 -12.79
C VAL A 12 20.56 -15.82 -14.20
N THR A 13 20.05 -15.05 -15.16
CA THR A 13 20.08 -15.38 -16.59
C THR A 13 21.06 -14.47 -17.34
N PRO A 14 21.64 -14.92 -18.48
CA PRO A 14 22.59 -14.12 -19.26
C PRO A 14 22.08 -12.73 -19.66
N ASP A 15 20.77 -12.60 -19.89
CA ASP A 15 20.13 -11.35 -20.31
C ASP A 15 19.73 -10.43 -19.14
N SER A 16 19.84 -10.90 -17.89
CA SER A 16 19.41 -10.11 -16.72
C SER A 16 20.45 -9.05 -16.30
N PHE A 17 21.68 -9.10 -16.81
CA PHE A 17 22.79 -8.24 -16.39
C PHE A 17 23.66 -7.75 -17.56
N SER A 18 23.09 -7.60 -18.76
CA SER A 18 23.83 -7.35 -19.98
C SER A 18 24.37 -5.91 -20.11
N ASP A 19 25.51 -5.63 -19.48
CA ASP A 19 26.51 -4.62 -19.89
C ASP A 19 27.74 -5.32 -20.53
N GLY A 20 27.50 -6.22 -21.49
CA GLY A 20 28.52 -6.60 -22.49
C GLY A 20 29.56 -7.67 -22.11
N GLY A 21 29.26 -8.61 -21.20
CA GLY A 21 30.15 -9.75 -20.90
C GLY A 21 29.52 -11.11 -21.20
N ARG A 22 30.18 -11.95 -22.01
CA ARG A 22 29.81 -13.37 -22.25
C ARG A 22 30.00 -14.28 -21.01
N TYR A 23 30.18 -13.70 -19.83
CA TYR A 23 30.31 -14.39 -18.55
C TYR A 23 29.36 -13.73 -17.56
N PHE A 24 28.44 -14.54 -17.05
CA PHE A 24 27.57 -14.20 -15.93
C PHE A 24 28.41 -13.72 -14.74
N ASP A 25 28.23 -12.47 -14.31
CA ASP A 25 28.95 -11.93 -13.15
C ASP A 25 28.22 -12.29 -11.84
N VAL A 26 28.67 -13.39 -11.21
CA VAL A 26 28.23 -13.81 -9.88
C VAL A 26 28.27 -12.65 -8.88
N ALA A 27 29.29 -11.77 -8.95
CA ALA A 27 29.40 -10.65 -8.03
C ALA A 27 28.30 -9.61 -8.25
N THR A 28 27.85 -9.39 -9.50
CA THR A 28 26.69 -8.53 -9.79
C THR A 28 25.41 -9.12 -9.23
N ALA A 29 25.15 -10.41 -9.43
CA ALA A 29 23.97 -11.08 -8.89
C ALA A 29 23.95 -11.01 -7.35
N VAL A 30 25.09 -11.26 -6.69
CA VAL A 30 25.21 -11.15 -5.23
C VAL A 30 24.94 -9.72 -4.75
N ARG A 31 25.56 -8.71 -5.38
CA ARG A 31 25.29 -7.29 -5.05
C ARG A 31 23.81 -6.95 -5.21
N ARG A 32 23.16 -7.47 -6.25
CA ARG A 32 21.72 -7.28 -6.45
C ARG A 32 20.90 -7.94 -5.34
N GLY A 33 21.24 -9.17 -4.94
CA GLY A 33 20.61 -9.83 -3.79
C GLY A 33 20.75 -9.03 -2.50
N GLU A 34 21.94 -8.48 -2.21
CA GLU A 34 22.16 -7.58 -1.07
C GLU A 34 21.31 -6.31 -1.16
N GLN A 35 21.22 -5.70 -2.35
CA GLN A 35 20.38 -4.53 -2.58
C GLN A 35 18.90 -4.84 -2.34
N LEU A 36 18.40 -6.01 -2.77
CA LEU A 36 17.02 -6.41 -2.49
C LEU A 36 16.78 -6.53 -0.97
N MET A 37 17.74 -7.07 -0.21
CA MET A 37 17.65 -7.10 1.25
C MET A 37 17.60 -5.68 1.85
N THR A 38 18.42 -4.74 1.36
CA THR A 38 18.37 -3.34 1.85
C THR A 38 17.08 -2.62 1.49
N GLN A 39 16.41 -3.05 0.41
CA GLN A 39 15.10 -2.54 -0.01
C GLN A 39 13.94 -3.07 0.84
N GLY A 40 14.17 -4.06 1.71
CA GLY A 40 13.15 -4.63 2.59
C GLY A 40 12.75 -6.06 2.26
N ALA A 41 13.47 -6.77 1.39
CA ALA A 41 13.27 -8.21 1.21
C ALA A 41 13.64 -8.94 2.51
N THR A 42 12.88 -9.96 2.85
CA THR A 42 13.17 -10.85 3.97
C THR A 42 13.85 -12.14 3.52
N LEU A 43 13.68 -12.50 2.25
CA LEU A 43 14.40 -13.57 1.56
C LEU A 43 14.58 -13.25 0.07
N ILE A 44 15.57 -13.90 -0.55
CA ILE A 44 15.86 -13.77 -1.98
C ILE A 44 15.56 -15.09 -2.70
N ASP A 45 14.81 -15.02 -3.79
CA ASP A 45 14.49 -16.15 -4.65
C ASP A 45 15.35 -16.14 -5.90
N VAL A 46 16.23 -17.14 -6.02
CA VAL A 46 17.23 -17.23 -7.08
C VAL A 46 16.77 -18.20 -8.15
N GLY A 47 16.51 -17.70 -9.36
CA GLY A 47 16.07 -18.51 -10.51
C GLY A 47 17.11 -18.55 -11.62
N GLY A 48 17.47 -19.76 -12.09
CA GLY A 48 18.47 -19.97 -13.16
C GLY A 48 17.91 -19.92 -14.58
N GLU A 49 16.59 -19.98 -14.70
CA GLU A 49 15.86 -20.05 -15.95
C GLU A 49 15.01 -18.80 -16.18
N SER A 50 14.93 -18.35 -17.44
CA SER A 50 14.03 -17.26 -17.83
C SER A 50 12.65 -17.85 -18.09
N THR A 51 11.64 -17.40 -17.36
CA THR A 51 10.23 -17.73 -17.62
C THR A 51 9.59 -16.83 -18.69
N ARG A 52 10.40 -16.04 -19.43
CA ARG A 52 9.90 -15.18 -20.52
C ARG A 52 9.47 -16.03 -21.73
N PRO A 53 8.40 -15.64 -22.45
CA PRO A 53 7.98 -16.33 -23.67
C PRO A 53 9.13 -16.44 -24.69
N GLY A 54 9.39 -17.66 -25.17
CA GLY A 54 10.43 -17.93 -26.18
C GLY A 54 11.83 -18.21 -25.64
N SER A 55 12.02 -18.32 -24.32
CA SER A 55 13.27 -18.83 -23.75
C SER A 55 13.47 -20.31 -24.08
N THR A 56 14.72 -20.69 -24.35
CA THR A 56 15.09 -22.10 -24.50
C THR A 56 15.21 -22.73 -23.11
N PRO A 57 14.60 -23.90 -22.87
CA PRO A 57 14.78 -24.63 -21.62
C PRO A 57 16.27 -24.83 -21.31
N VAL A 58 16.64 -24.59 -20.06
CA VAL A 58 18.02 -24.70 -19.59
C VAL A 58 18.21 -26.12 -19.04
N SER A 59 19.33 -26.77 -19.37
CA SER A 59 19.63 -28.08 -18.78
C SER A 59 19.87 -27.97 -17.28
N GLU A 60 19.54 -29.01 -16.51
CA GLU A 60 19.78 -29.07 -15.05
C GLU A 60 21.21 -28.66 -14.67
N THR A 61 22.21 -29.13 -15.42
CA THR A 61 23.62 -28.82 -15.20
C THR A 61 23.93 -27.34 -15.39
N GLU A 62 23.33 -26.71 -16.40
CA GLU A 62 23.55 -25.30 -16.70
C GLU A 62 22.81 -24.40 -15.70
N GLU A 63 21.59 -24.77 -15.31
CA GLU A 63 20.84 -24.07 -14.27
C GLU A 63 21.63 -24.11 -12.95
N ALA A 64 22.07 -25.30 -12.51
CA ALA A 64 22.89 -25.47 -11.31
C ALA A 64 24.19 -24.64 -11.38
N ALA A 65 24.87 -24.61 -12.52
CA ALA A 65 26.08 -23.81 -12.72
C ALA A 65 25.83 -22.30 -12.60
N ARG A 66 24.62 -21.82 -12.90
CA ARG A 66 24.22 -20.42 -12.74
C ARG A 66 23.85 -20.08 -11.30
N VAL A 67 23.00 -20.90 -10.68
CA VAL A 67 22.41 -20.58 -9.36
C VAL A 67 23.37 -20.88 -8.21
N LEU A 68 24.10 -21.99 -8.26
CA LEU A 68 24.86 -22.50 -7.11
C LEU A 68 25.93 -21.53 -6.58
N PRO A 69 26.73 -20.85 -7.43
CA PRO A 69 27.71 -19.87 -6.95
C PRO A 69 27.06 -18.67 -6.26
N VAL A 70 25.90 -18.22 -6.75
CA VAL A 70 25.17 -17.07 -6.20
C VAL A 70 24.51 -17.44 -4.87
N VAL A 71 23.83 -18.58 -4.82
CA VAL A 71 23.21 -19.09 -3.59
C VAL A 71 24.25 -19.24 -2.49
N ARG A 72 25.39 -19.88 -2.78
CA ARG A 72 26.48 -20.04 -1.81
C ARG A 72 26.96 -18.70 -1.25
N ALA A 73 27.23 -17.74 -2.12
CA ALA A 73 27.71 -16.42 -1.71
C ALA A 73 26.68 -15.63 -0.89
N LEU A 74 25.38 -15.74 -1.20
CA LEU A 74 24.31 -15.10 -0.42
C LEU A 74 24.13 -15.77 0.95
N VAL A 75 24.17 -17.10 1.01
CA VAL A 75 24.08 -17.86 2.27
C VAL A 75 25.28 -17.56 3.18
N GLU A 76 26.50 -17.47 2.64
CA GLU A 76 27.70 -17.08 3.40
C GLU A 76 27.58 -15.68 4.02
N ARG A 77 26.78 -14.80 3.42
CA ARG A 77 26.44 -13.47 3.94
C ARG A 77 25.28 -13.46 4.95
N GLY A 78 24.72 -14.63 5.25
CA GLY A 78 23.59 -14.79 6.17
C GLY A 78 22.23 -14.42 5.58
N ILE A 79 22.12 -14.27 4.26
CA ILE A 79 20.86 -13.93 3.58
C ILE A 79 20.00 -15.20 3.46
N PRO A 80 18.72 -15.18 3.85
CA PRO A 80 17.80 -16.27 3.57
C PRO A 80 17.56 -16.43 2.07
N VAL A 81 17.83 -17.62 1.54
CA VAL A 81 17.72 -17.90 0.10
C VAL A 81 16.68 -18.98 -0.17
N SER A 82 15.86 -18.72 -1.19
CA SER A 82 15.04 -19.67 -1.92
C SER A 82 15.67 -19.94 -3.29
N VAL A 83 15.54 -21.17 -3.79
CA VAL A 83 15.84 -21.49 -5.19
C VAL A 83 14.53 -21.68 -5.96
N ASP A 84 14.38 -21.01 -7.10
CA ASP A 84 13.28 -21.22 -8.05
C ASP A 84 13.74 -22.25 -9.08
N THR A 85 13.32 -23.51 -8.91
CA THR A 85 13.73 -24.62 -9.78
C THR A 85 12.70 -25.74 -9.81
N ILE A 86 12.55 -26.33 -11.00
CA ILE A 86 11.76 -27.55 -11.23
C ILE A 86 12.64 -28.82 -11.27
N HIS A 87 13.96 -28.68 -11.16
CA HIS A 87 14.92 -29.77 -11.29
C HIS A 87 15.43 -30.23 -9.92
N ALA A 88 15.22 -31.50 -9.57
CA ALA A 88 15.55 -32.00 -8.24
C ALA A 88 17.07 -32.00 -7.99
N ALA A 89 17.90 -32.16 -9.02
CA ALA A 89 19.36 -32.06 -8.90
C ALA A 89 19.81 -30.66 -8.46
N THR A 90 19.22 -29.61 -9.03
CA THR A 90 19.50 -28.22 -8.65
C THR A 90 19.05 -27.96 -7.21
N ALA A 91 17.83 -28.39 -6.86
CA ALA A 91 17.28 -28.25 -5.51
C ALA A 91 18.13 -28.97 -4.44
N GLU A 92 18.61 -30.18 -4.73
CA GLU A 92 19.49 -30.93 -3.83
C GLU A 92 20.82 -30.21 -3.60
N ALA A 93 21.45 -29.73 -4.67
CA ALA A 93 22.75 -29.06 -4.60
C ALA A 93 22.69 -27.74 -3.82
N VAL A 94 21.63 -26.94 -4.01
CA VAL A 94 21.49 -25.65 -3.32
C VAL A 94 21.01 -25.81 -1.87
N ALA A 95 20.18 -26.81 -1.56
CA ALA A 95 19.77 -27.12 -0.20
C ALA A 95 20.98 -27.55 0.65
N ALA A 96 21.85 -28.39 0.09
CA ALA A 96 23.12 -28.77 0.71
C ALA A 96 24.08 -27.57 0.95
N CYS A 97 23.90 -26.47 0.22
CA CYS A 97 24.64 -25.22 0.43
C CYS A 97 23.99 -24.27 1.45
N GLY A 98 22.86 -24.65 2.06
CA GLY A 98 22.17 -23.89 3.10
C GLY A 98 21.03 -23.01 2.60
N ALA A 99 20.52 -23.23 1.38
CA ALA A 99 19.25 -22.63 0.96
C ALA A 99 18.12 -23.06 1.91
N ARG A 100 17.31 -22.08 2.36
CA ARG A 100 16.24 -22.29 3.33
C ARG A 100 14.93 -22.71 2.69
N TYR A 101 14.78 -22.48 1.39
CA TYR A 101 13.57 -22.80 0.65
C TYR A 101 13.90 -23.45 -0.69
N ILE A 102 13.09 -24.43 -1.07
CA ILE A 102 12.96 -24.92 -2.44
C ILE A 102 11.61 -24.39 -2.94
N ASN A 103 11.62 -23.61 -4.02
CA ASN A 103 10.45 -23.10 -4.70
C ASN A 103 10.29 -23.84 -6.02
N ASP A 104 9.32 -24.77 -6.07
CA ASP A 104 9.02 -25.53 -7.27
C ASP A 104 7.63 -25.14 -7.77
N VAL A 105 7.61 -24.39 -8.87
CA VAL A 105 6.36 -23.96 -9.52
C VAL A 105 5.51 -25.14 -9.99
N SER A 106 6.10 -26.32 -10.21
CA SER A 106 5.41 -27.56 -10.57
C SER A 106 4.82 -28.32 -9.38
N GLY A 107 5.19 -27.94 -8.16
CA GLY A 107 4.80 -28.65 -6.94
C GLY A 107 5.34 -30.08 -6.87
N GLY A 108 6.50 -30.35 -7.47
CA GLY A 108 7.12 -31.68 -7.56
C GLY A 108 6.61 -32.55 -8.71
N LEU A 109 5.75 -32.04 -9.59
CA LEU A 109 5.19 -32.80 -10.71
C LEU A 109 6.12 -32.88 -11.93
N HIS A 110 7.12 -31.99 -12.03
CA HIS A 110 8.06 -32.01 -13.15
C HIS A 110 9.12 -33.11 -13.01
N ASP A 111 9.86 -33.14 -11.88
CA ASP A 111 10.89 -34.13 -11.60
C ASP A 111 10.40 -35.11 -10.52
N PRO A 112 10.26 -36.42 -10.82
CA PRO A 112 9.76 -37.41 -9.86
C PRO A 112 10.65 -37.58 -8.62
N ARG A 113 11.89 -37.09 -8.64
CA ARG A 113 12.79 -37.10 -7.46
C ARG A 113 12.56 -35.91 -6.52
N MET A 114 11.81 -34.88 -6.93
CA MET A 114 11.69 -33.64 -6.17
C MET A 114 11.16 -33.86 -4.75
N PHE A 115 10.11 -34.68 -4.58
CA PHE A 115 9.56 -34.98 -3.25
C PHE A 115 10.57 -35.65 -2.33
N ALA A 116 11.40 -36.57 -2.85
CA ALA A 116 12.44 -37.22 -2.07
C ALA A 116 13.56 -36.24 -1.67
N VAL A 117 13.94 -35.34 -2.59
CA VAL A 117 14.91 -34.27 -2.31
C VAL A 117 14.38 -33.29 -1.27
N ALA A 118 13.14 -32.83 -1.42
CA ALA A 118 12.48 -31.94 -0.47
C ALA A 118 12.38 -32.58 0.92
N ALA A 119 12.04 -33.88 1.01
CA ALA A 119 11.98 -34.61 2.27
C ALA A 119 13.35 -34.68 2.95
N ALA A 120 14.40 -35.03 2.21
CA ALA A 120 15.76 -35.06 2.73
C ALA A 120 16.22 -33.68 3.20
N ALA A 121 16.00 -32.63 2.41
CA ALA A 121 16.37 -31.26 2.75
C ALA A 121 15.60 -30.74 3.98
N SER A 122 14.30 -31.03 4.06
CA SER A 122 13.45 -30.73 5.21
C SER A 122 14.01 -31.37 6.49
N GLN A 123 14.36 -32.65 6.45
CA GLN A 123 14.84 -33.39 7.62
C GLN A 123 16.27 -33.01 8.03
N GLN A 124 17.16 -32.77 7.06
CA GLN A 124 18.58 -32.52 7.32
C GLN A 124 18.89 -31.06 7.63
N HIS A 125 18.15 -30.14 7.00
CA HIS A 125 18.48 -28.71 7.00
C HIS A 125 17.32 -27.82 7.46
N GLY A 126 16.13 -28.38 7.68
CA GLY A 126 14.92 -27.58 7.94
C GLY A 126 14.49 -26.77 6.72
N THR A 127 14.90 -27.18 5.51
CA THR A 127 14.55 -26.50 4.27
C THR A 127 13.05 -26.63 4.03
N ARG A 128 12.40 -25.50 3.77
CA ARG A 128 10.97 -25.42 3.46
C ARG A 128 10.71 -25.68 1.98
N PHE A 129 9.55 -26.24 1.67
CA PHE A 129 9.17 -26.57 0.31
C PHE A 129 7.90 -25.81 -0.09
N ILE A 130 8.04 -24.94 -1.10
CA ILE A 130 6.95 -24.17 -1.68
C ILE A 130 6.40 -24.97 -2.87
N LEU A 131 5.13 -25.38 -2.75
CA LEU A 131 4.40 -26.17 -3.73
C LEU A 131 3.57 -25.24 -4.62
N GLY A 132 3.99 -25.07 -5.87
CA GLY A 132 3.22 -24.34 -6.87
C GLY A 132 2.13 -25.19 -7.53
N HIS A 133 0.94 -24.61 -7.71
CA HIS A 133 -0.07 -25.23 -8.56
C HIS A 133 0.27 -25.04 -10.04
N TRP A 134 0.40 -26.17 -10.74
CA TRP A 134 0.72 -26.21 -12.15
C TRP A 134 0.01 -27.37 -12.86
N ARG A 135 -0.40 -27.15 -14.12
CA ARG A 135 -1.04 -28.16 -14.99
C ARG A 135 -0.21 -28.51 -16.22
N GLY A 136 1.10 -28.25 -16.15
CA GLY A 136 2.05 -28.56 -17.23
C GLY A 136 2.49 -27.33 -18.02
N ILE A 137 3.47 -27.56 -18.89
CA ILE A 137 4.03 -26.52 -19.75
C ILE A 137 2.92 -26.07 -20.71
N PRO A 138 2.61 -24.76 -20.81
CA PRO A 138 1.63 -24.27 -21.77
C PRO A 138 1.97 -24.78 -23.17
N ASP A 139 0.98 -25.31 -23.88
CA ASP A 139 1.21 -25.71 -25.26
C ASP A 139 1.59 -24.50 -26.12
N ALA A 140 2.17 -24.73 -27.31
CA ALA A 140 2.58 -23.63 -28.19
C ALA A 140 1.41 -22.73 -28.61
N ALA A 141 0.17 -23.24 -28.53
CA ALA A 141 -1.05 -22.50 -28.82
C ALA A 141 -1.55 -21.67 -27.61
N HIS A 142 -0.87 -21.74 -26.47
CA HIS A 142 -1.26 -21.11 -25.21
C HIS A 142 -2.70 -21.45 -24.79
N VAL A 143 -3.15 -22.67 -25.13
CA VAL A 143 -4.45 -23.16 -24.70
C VAL A 143 -4.35 -23.44 -23.21
N ARG A 144 -5.19 -22.74 -22.44
CA ARG A 144 -5.26 -22.90 -20.98
C ARG A 144 -6.26 -23.98 -20.62
N SER A 145 -6.00 -24.71 -19.54
CA SER A 145 -6.98 -25.66 -19.03
C SER A 145 -8.29 -24.98 -18.65
N ALA A 146 -9.40 -25.68 -18.87
CA ALA A 146 -10.68 -25.32 -18.30
C ALA A 146 -10.68 -25.62 -16.80
N TYR A 147 -11.29 -24.72 -16.03
CA TYR A 147 -11.62 -24.92 -14.63
C TYR A 147 -13.12 -24.63 -14.50
N ASP A 148 -13.84 -25.47 -13.77
CA ASP A 148 -15.24 -25.25 -13.40
C ASP A 148 -15.30 -24.30 -12.19
N ASP A 149 -14.47 -24.57 -11.17
CA ASP A 149 -14.20 -23.68 -10.04
C ASP A 149 -12.69 -23.66 -9.82
N VAL A 150 -12.01 -22.65 -10.35
CA VAL A 150 -10.54 -22.56 -10.29
C VAL A 150 -10.02 -22.55 -8.86
N VAL A 151 -10.76 -21.98 -7.91
CA VAL A 151 -10.29 -21.83 -6.53
C VAL A 151 -10.39 -23.16 -5.80
N ALA A 152 -11.54 -23.84 -5.90
CA ALA A 152 -11.73 -25.15 -5.30
C ALA A 152 -10.76 -26.18 -5.90
N GLU A 153 -10.62 -26.21 -7.23
CA GLU A 153 -9.73 -27.15 -7.90
C GLU A 153 -8.25 -26.89 -7.58
N VAL A 154 -7.81 -25.63 -7.52
CA VAL A 154 -6.43 -25.28 -7.14
C VAL A 154 -6.15 -25.65 -5.69
N ARG A 155 -7.07 -25.34 -4.77
CA ARG A 155 -6.96 -25.71 -3.35
C ARG A 155 -6.84 -27.23 -3.20
N ASP A 156 -7.74 -27.98 -3.80
CA ASP A 156 -7.81 -29.44 -3.64
C ASP A 156 -6.58 -30.11 -4.27
N ALA A 157 -6.09 -29.61 -5.40
CA ALA A 157 -4.84 -30.09 -6.01
C ALA A 157 -3.61 -29.79 -5.13
N LEU A 158 -3.52 -28.58 -4.56
CA LEU A 158 -2.43 -28.22 -3.65
C LEU A 158 -2.42 -29.06 -2.36
N LEU A 159 -3.60 -29.36 -1.80
CA LEU A 159 -3.72 -30.25 -0.65
C LEU A 159 -3.28 -31.67 -1.00
N ALA A 160 -3.63 -32.19 -2.17
CA ALA A 160 -3.17 -33.50 -2.62
C ALA A 160 -1.64 -33.55 -2.84
N LEU A 161 -1.04 -32.46 -3.32
CA LEU A 161 0.43 -32.32 -3.41
C LEU A 161 1.08 -32.25 -2.03
N ALA A 162 0.48 -31.53 -1.08
CA ALA A 162 0.94 -31.50 0.30
C ALA A 162 0.90 -32.89 0.95
N ASP A 163 -0.18 -33.64 0.77
CA ASP A 163 -0.29 -35.03 1.24
C ASP A 163 0.81 -35.93 0.63
N THR A 164 1.11 -35.73 -0.65
CA THR A 164 2.18 -36.46 -1.36
C THR A 164 3.55 -36.12 -0.78
N ALA A 165 3.82 -34.84 -0.52
CA ALA A 165 5.08 -34.38 0.08
C ALA A 165 5.25 -34.91 1.52
N ILE A 166 4.18 -34.91 2.32
CA ILE A 166 4.17 -35.46 3.68
C ILE A 166 4.43 -36.97 3.65
N ALA A 167 3.77 -37.69 2.73
CA ALA A 167 3.99 -39.13 2.55
C ALA A 167 5.43 -39.46 2.13
N ALA A 168 6.09 -38.57 1.38
CA ALA A 168 7.51 -38.68 1.05
C ALA A 168 8.45 -38.36 2.23
N GLY A 169 7.93 -37.74 3.30
CA GLY A 169 8.66 -37.46 4.54
C GLY A 169 9.02 -35.99 4.76
N VAL A 170 8.43 -35.06 4.01
CA VAL A 170 8.54 -33.61 4.29
C VAL A 170 7.77 -33.31 5.59
N ASP A 171 8.36 -32.49 6.47
CA ASP A 171 7.67 -32.04 7.68
C ASP A 171 6.48 -31.14 7.27
N PRO A 172 5.24 -31.41 7.73
CA PRO A 172 4.09 -30.54 7.43
C PRO A 172 4.33 -29.07 7.76
N ALA A 173 5.12 -28.75 8.79
CA ALA A 173 5.46 -27.38 9.18
C ALA A 173 6.43 -26.67 8.21
N HIS A 174 7.01 -27.42 7.27
CA HIS A 174 7.92 -26.92 6.24
C HIS A 174 7.23 -26.69 4.89
N LEU A 175 5.94 -27.00 4.76
CA LEU A 175 5.19 -26.80 3.52
C LEU A 175 4.61 -25.38 3.41
N ILE A 176 4.64 -24.84 2.19
CA ILE A 176 4.06 -23.55 1.81
C ILE A 176 3.33 -23.77 0.48
N LEU A 177 2.13 -23.20 0.32
CA LEU A 177 1.34 -23.35 -0.90
C LEU A 177 1.42 -22.09 -1.77
N ASP A 178 1.52 -22.25 -3.09
CA ASP A 178 1.40 -21.16 -4.07
C ASP A 178 0.29 -21.50 -5.08
N PRO A 179 -0.77 -20.66 -5.21
CA PRO A 179 -1.87 -20.89 -6.15
C PRO A 179 -1.46 -20.84 -7.63
N GLY A 180 -0.22 -20.47 -7.94
CA GLY A 180 0.34 -20.49 -9.27
C GLY A 180 -0.37 -19.52 -10.20
N LEU A 181 -0.48 -18.24 -9.80
CA LEU A 181 -1.10 -17.20 -10.64
C LEU A 181 -0.43 -17.18 -12.02
N GLY A 182 -1.18 -17.07 -13.11
CA GLY A 182 -0.63 -17.04 -14.47
C GLY A 182 -0.01 -18.36 -14.96
N PHE A 183 0.08 -19.41 -14.13
CA PHE A 183 0.48 -20.75 -14.55
C PHE A 183 -0.76 -21.56 -14.93
N ASP A 184 -0.97 -21.70 -16.24
CA ASP A 184 -2.14 -22.36 -16.85
C ASP A 184 -3.48 -21.79 -16.36
N LYS A 185 -3.54 -20.47 -16.16
CA LYS A 185 -4.72 -19.73 -15.69
C LYS A 185 -4.91 -18.46 -16.48
N THR A 186 -6.17 -18.12 -16.72
CA THR A 186 -6.58 -16.84 -17.32
C THR A 186 -6.46 -15.70 -16.32
N ASP A 187 -6.50 -14.47 -16.81
CA ASP A 187 -6.40 -13.30 -15.93
C ASP A 187 -7.62 -13.20 -15.02
N ALA A 188 -8.82 -13.51 -15.54
CA ALA A 188 -10.05 -13.64 -14.76
C ALA A 188 -9.92 -14.70 -13.65
N GLN A 189 -9.40 -15.88 -13.97
CA GLN A 189 -9.16 -16.93 -12.97
C GLN A 189 -8.12 -16.53 -11.91
N CYS A 190 -7.12 -15.74 -12.28
CA CYS A 190 -6.14 -15.22 -11.32
C CYS A 190 -6.79 -14.20 -10.36
N TRP A 191 -7.70 -13.36 -10.84
CA TRP A 191 -8.48 -12.46 -9.99
C TRP A 191 -9.43 -13.23 -9.08
N GLU A 192 -10.05 -14.32 -9.56
CA GLU A 192 -10.89 -15.19 -8.74
C GLU A 192 -10.10 -15.81 -7.57
N LEU A 193 -8.89 -16.32 -7.84
CA LEU A 193 -7.99 -16.85 -6.81
C LEU A 193 -7.59 -15.80 -5.78
N LEU A 194 -7.31 -14.56 -6.20
CA LEU A 194 -6.98 -13.48 -5.28
C LEU A 194 -8.19 -13.04 -4.45
N ALA A 195 -9.37 -12.96 -5.06
CA ALA A 195 -10.60 -12.57 -4.40
C ALA A 195 -11.06 -13.60 -3.34
N ARG A 196 -10.79 -14.88 -3.58
CA ARG A 196 -11.12 -16.01 -2.69
C ARG A 196 -9.87 -16.60 -2.02
N LEU A 197 -8.80 -15.79 -1.86
CA LEU A 197 -7.53 -16.24 -1.28
C LEU A 197 -7.70 -16.82 0.13
N SER A 198 -8.70 -16.36 0.88
CA SER A 198 -9.02 -16.90 2.20
C SER A 198 -9.30 -18.41 2.18
N GLU A 199 -9.86 -18.97 1.10
CA GLU A 199 -10.11 -20.41 1.00
C GLU A 199 -8.83 -21.26 0.97
N LEU A 200 -7.71 -20.68 0.52
CA LEU A 200 -6.39 -21.30 0.60
C LEU A 200 -5.77 -21.07 1.99
N ILE A 201 -5.91 -19.88 2.56
CA ILE A 201 -5.40 -19.54 3.88
C ILE A 201 -6.06 -20.40 4.97
N ASP A 202 -7.36 -20.63 4.86
CA ASP A 202 -8.16 -21.41 5.82
C ASP A 202 -7.79 -22.92 5.83
N THR A 203 -6.97 -23.38 4.88
CA THR A 203 -6.38 -24.73 4.94
C THR A 203 -5.37 -24.90 6.06
N GLY A 204 -4.86 -23.79 6.63
CA GLY A 204 -3.87 -23.78 7.70
C GLY A 204 -2.41 -23.82 7.22
N TYR A 205 -2.16 -24.00 5.92
CA TYR A 205 -0.82 -23.87 5.36
C TYR A 205 -0.45 -22.40 5.10
N PRO A 206 0.82 -21.99 5.27
CA PRO A 206 1.31 -20.72 4.78
C PRO A 206 1.11 -20.61 3.26
N VAL A 207 0.63 -19.45 2.78
CA VAL A 207 0.41 -19.21 1.35
C VAL A 207 1.33 -18.11 0.81
N LEU A 208 2.05 -18.41 -0.26
CA LEU A 208 2.85 -17.46 -1.03
C LEU A 208 2.04 -16.93 -2.21
N VAL A 209 2.08 -15.60 -2.45
CA VAL A 209 1.41 -14.98 -3.60
C VAL A 209 2.43 -14.32 -4.53
N GLY A 210 2.57 -14.85 -5.75
CA GLY A 210 3.42 -14.28 -6.79
C GLY A 210 2.62 -13.56 -7.89
N ALA A 211 2.17 -12.32 -7.67
CA ALA A 211 1.45 -11.55 -8.70
C ALA A 211 2.36 -10.67 -9.59
N SER A 212 3.63 -10.51 -9.20
CA SER A 212 4.50 -9.45 -9.71
C SER A 212 4.69 -9.45 -11.23
N ARG A 213 4.40 -8.30 -11.84
CA ARG A 213 4.53 -8.02 -13.28
C ARG A 213 3.77 -8.98 -14.22
N LYS A 214 2.81 -9.75 -13.69
CA LYS A 214 2.00 -10.67 -14.50
C LYS A 214 1.02 -9.92 -15.40
N ARG A 215 0.68 -10.56 -16.53
CA ARG A 215 -0.19 -9.99 -17.59
C ARG A 215 -1.52 -9.49 -17.04
N MET A 216 -2.11 -10.18 -16.07
CA MET A 216 -3.35 -9.79 -15.40
C MET A 216 -3.35 -8.36 -14.85
N LEU A 217 -2.20 -7.85 -14.40
CA LEU A 217 -2.08 -6.49 -13.90
C LEU A 217 -2.13 -5.48 -15.05
N GLY A 218 -1.42 -5.77 -16.14
CA GLY A 218 -1.47 -4.95 -17.35
C GLY A 218 -2.86 -4.93 -17.98
N GLU A 219 -3.57 -6.07 -18.00
CA GLU A 219 -4.95 -6.15 -18.50
C GLU A 219 -5.92 -5.32 -17.65
N ALA A 220 -5.81 -5.41 -16.31
CA ALA A 220 -6.64 -4.63 -15.40
C ALA A 220 -6.38 -3.11 -15.50
N LEU A 221 -5.13 -2.71 -15.67
CA LEU A 221 -4.75 -1.30 -15.85
C LEU A 221 -5.11 -0.78 -17.25
N GLY A 222 -5.02 -1.61 -18.30
CA GLY A 222 -5.39 -1.23 -19.67
C GLY A 222 -6.84 -0.74 -19.79
N GLY A 223 -7.73 -1.26 -18.94
CA GLY A 223 -9.13 -0.79 -18.85
C GLY A 223 -9.26 0.68 -18.40
N LEU A 224 -8.25 1.24 -17.71
CA LEU A 224 -8.21 2.66 -17.34
C LEU A 224 -7.75 3.54 -18.51
N THR A 225 -6.78 3.08 -19.29
CA THR A 225 -6.23 3.81 -20.45
C THR A 225 -7.26 3.95 -21.57
N ASP A 226 -8.04 2.89 -21.82
CA ASP A 226 -9.16 2.92 -22.77
C ASP A 226 -10.27 3.91 -22.34
N ALA A 227 -10.53 4.04 -21.04
CA ALA A 227 -11.57 4.91 -20.49
C ALA A 227 -11.16 6.39 -20.39
N VAL A 228 -9.87 6.68 -20.21
CA VAL A 228 -9.37 8.04 -19.90
C VAL A 228 -8.66 8.71 -21.09
N THR A 229 -7.94 7.97 -21.94
CA THR A 229 -7.07 8.58 -22.97
C THR A 229 -7.30 8.06 -24.40
N GLY A 230 -8.13 7.03 -24.58
CA GLY A 230 -8.44 6.45 -25.90
C GLY A 230 -7.23 5.84 -26.60
N HIS A 231 -6.15 5.56 -25.88
CA HIS A 231 -4.92 4.95 -26.37
C HIS A 231 -4.57 3.76 -25.47
N SER A 232 -4.42 2.57 -26.04
CA SER A 232 -3.82 1.43 -25.34
C SER A 232 -2.31 1.67 -25.24
N ALA A 233 -1.87 2.47 -24.28
CA ALA A 233 -0.46 2.50 -23.92
C ALA A 233 -0.14 1.15 -23.27
N ASP A 234 0.83 0.42 -23.83
CA ASP A 234 1.38 -0.78 -23.20
C ASP A 234 1.81 -0.42 -21.77
N CYS A 235 1.16 -0.99 -20.76
CA CYS A 235 1.51 -0.69 -19.37
C CYS A 235 2.99 -0.97 -19.14
N ASP A 236 3.71 0.05 -18.67
CA ASP A 236 5.15 -0.05 -18.46
C ASP A 236 5.46 -0.92 -17.24
N SER A 237 6.74 -1.23 -17.01
CA SER A 237 7.13 -2.06 -15.86
C SER A 237 6.85 -1.37 -14.52
N HIS A 238 6.86 -0.04 -14.47
CA HIS A 238 6.68 0.73 -13.26
C HIS A 238 5.21 0.74 -12.82
N GLU A 239 4.28 0.92 -13.75
CA GLU A 239 2.84 0.82 -13.51
C GLU A 239 2.46 -0.58 -13.00
N ARG A 240 3.07 -1.63 -13.57
CA ARG A 240 2.86 -3.00 -13.08
C ARG A 240 3.47 -3.25 -11.71
N ASP A 241 4.59 -2.61 -11.40
CA ASP A 241 5.20 -2.69 -10.07
C ASP A 241 4.31 -2.00 -9.01
N LEU A 242 3.73 -0.84 -9.34
CA LEU A 242 2.74 -0.17 -8.50
C LEU A 242 1.49 -1.03 -8.30
N ALA A 243 0.92 -1.61 -9.37
CA ALA A 243 -0.21 -2.53 -9.24
C ALA A 243 0.15 -3.78 -8.43
N THR A 244 1.39 -4.27 -8.55
CA THR A 244 1.90 -5.38 -7.74
C THR A 244 1.91 -5.02 -6.26
N SER A 245 2.34 -3.81 -5.89
CA SER A 245 2.39 -3.39 -4.48
C SER A 245 0.99 -3.32 -3.86
N VAL A 246 -0.02 -2.88 -4.62
CA VAL A 246 -1.44 -2.90 -4.21
C VAL A 246 -1.95 -4.32 -4.00
N VAL A 247 -1.72 -5.24 -4.94
CA VAL A 247 -2.10 -6.66 -4.78
C VAL A 247 -1.40 -7.29 -3.58
N SER A 248 -0.14 -6.92 -3.33
CA SER A 248 0.64 -7.40 -2.20
C SER A 248 0.06 -6.93 -0.86
N ALA A 249 -0.37 -5.67 -0.77
CA ALA A 249 -1.07 -5.13 0.40
C ALA A 249 -2.39 -5.87 0.68
N PHE A 250 -3.20 -6.15 -0.36
CA PHE A 250 -4.43 -6.94 -0.21
C PHE A 250 -4.15 -8.39 0.20
N SER A 251 -3.11 -9.01 -0.36
CA SER A 251 -2.69 -10.36 0.00
C SER A 251 -2.28 -10.44 1.48
N ALA A 252 -1.52 -9.44 1.96
CA ALA A 252 -1.14 -9.37 3.37
C ALA A 252 -2.35 -9.19 4.30
N ARG A 253 -3.34 -8.37 3.91
CA ARG A 253 -4.60 -8.24 4.67
C ARG A 253 -5.40 -9.53 4.73
N ALA A 254 -5.31 -10.38 3.70
CA ALA A 254 -5.86 -11.73 3.69
C ALA A 254 -5.01 -12.74 4.48
N ASN A 255 -3.95 -12.30 5.17
CA ASN A 255 -2.99 -13.09 5.92
C ASN A 255 -2.10 -14.03 5.08
N ALA A 256 -1.81 -13.68 3.82
CA ALA A 256 -0.78 -14.37 3.06
C ALA A 256 0.56 -14.38 3.81
N TRP A 257 1.24 -15.52 3.81
CA TRP A 257 2.53 -15.70 4.47
C TRP A 257 3.62 -14.87 3.80
N GLY A 258 3.62 -14.81 2.47
CA GLY A 258 4.62 -14.06 1.73
C GLY A 258 4.12 -13.58 0.37
N VAL A 259 4.83 -12.59 -0.17
CA VAL A 259 4.62 -12.09 -1.54
C VAL A 259 5.93 -12.17 -2.32
N ARG A 260 5.86 -12.63 -3.57
CA ARG A 260 7.03 -12.76 -4.46
C ARG A 260 7.07 -11.62 -5.48
N VAL A 261 8.08 -10.76 -5.40
CA VAL A 261 8.08 -9.44 -6.08
C VAL A 261 9.42 -9.05 -6.70
N HIS A 262 9.35 -8.27 -7.79
CA HIS A 262 10.52 -7.63 -8.43
C HIS A 262 10.84 -6.27 -7.83
N ASP A 263 9.82 -5.43 -7.58
CA ASP A 263 9.96 -4.16 -6.87
C ASP A 263 9.77 -4.36 -5.36
N VAL A 264 10.88 -4.66 -4.69
CA VAL A 264 10.88 -4.88 -3.24
C VAL A 264 10.60 -3.59 -2.47
N ALA A 265 11.15 -2.46 -2.90
CA ALA A 265 11.03 -1.20 -2.17
C ALA A 265 9.58 -0.70 -2.13
N GLY A 266 8.90 -0.66 -3.28
CA GLY A 266 7.48 -0.28 -3.34
C GLY A 266 6.58 -1.28 -2.61
N THR A 267 6.89 -2.58 -2.67
CA THR A 267 6.14 -3.60 -1.94
C THR A 267 6.31 -3.46 -0.42
N ALA A 268 7.54 -3.24 0.07
CA ALA A 268 7.80 -3.05 1.49
C ALA A 268 7.04 -1.83 2.05
N GLN A 269 6.99 -0.73 1.29
CA GLN A 269 6.16 0.44 1.63
C GLN A 269 4.68 0.08 1.69
N ALA A 270 4.15 -0.62 0.68
CA ALA A 270 2.75 -1.02 0.65
C ALA A 270 2.37 -1.94 1.82
N LEU A 271 3.24 -2.88 2.19
CA LEU A 271 3.05 -3.74 3.36
C LEU A 271 3.11 -2.98 4.68
N ALA A 272 3.99 -1.97 4.80
CA ALA A 272 4.04 -1.10 5.97
C ALA A 272 2.72 -0.33 6.14
N ILE A 273 2.16 0.20 5.05
CA ILE A 273 0.84 0.86 5.05
C ILE A 273 -0.27 -0.13 5.39
N ALA A 274 -0.27 -1.33 4.80
CA ALA A 274 -1.28 -2.36 5.08
C ALA A 274 -1.27 -2.77 6.57
N SER A 275 -0.08 -2.92 7.15
CA SER A 275 0.11 -3.22 8.58
C SER A 275 -0.41 -2.09 9.46
N ALA A 276 -0.05 -0.83 9.16
CA ALA A 276 -0.55 0.33 9.89
C ALA A 276 -2.08 0.46 9.82
N TRP A 277 -2.67 0.20 8.65
CA TRP A 277 -4.11 0.18 8.45
C TRP A 277 -4.79 -0.88 9.32
N GLN A 278 -4.29 -2.12 9.28
CA GLN A 278 -4.87 -3.23 10.05
C GLN A 278 -4.73 -3.01 11.57
N ALA A 279 -3.63 -2.38 12.02
CA ALA A 279 -3.49 -1.97 13.41
C ALA A 279 -4.56 -0.94 13.82
N GLY A 280 -4.97 -0.05 12.91
CA GLY A 280 -6.08 0.88 13.13
C GLY A 280 -7.45 0.19 13.29
N GLU A 281 -7.70 -0.89 12.56
CA GLU A 281 -8.95 -1.68 12.69
C GLU A 281 -9.05 -2.41 14.04
N GLN A 282 -7.91 -2.82 14.61
CA GLN A 282 -7.84 -3.48 15.91
C GLN A 282 -7.90 -2.52 17.10
N GLN A 283 -7.77 -1.22 16.87
CA GLN A 283 -8.11 -0.21 17.87
C GLN A 283 -9.63 -0.21 18.02
N THR A 284 -10.11 -1.13 18.85
CA THR A 284 -11.45 -1.04 19.41
C THR A 284 -11.55 0.35 20.02
N ILE A 285 -12.51 1.16 19.57
CA ILE A 285 -12.96 2.31 20.36
C ILE A 285 -13.47 1.67 21.66
N ALA A 286 -12.60 1.56 22.66
CA ALA A 286 -13.06 1.31 24.01
C ALA A 286 -14.13 2.38 24.24
N PRO A 287 -15.36 2.03 24.66
CA PRO A 287 -16.25 3.07 25.15
C PRO A 287 -15.39 3.78 26.19
N GLN A 288 -15.08 5.07 25.96
CA GLN A 288 -14.47 5.88 26.99
C GLN A 288 -15.35 5.62 28.19
N ALA A 289 -14.81 4.93 29.21
CA ALA A 289 -15.51 4.78 30.46
C ALA A 289 -15.89 6.20 30.80
N ALA A 290 -17.20 6.49 30.84
CA ALA A 290 -17.68 7.77 31.27
C ALA A 290 -16.91 8.03 32.56
N GLU A 291 -16.02 9.02 32.54
CA GLU A 291 -15.30 9.42 33.73
C GLU A 291 -16.38 9.56 34.81
N PRO A 292 -16.17 9.06 36.04
CA PRO A 292 -17.14 9.27 37.09
C PRO A 292 -17.38 10.77 37.09
N GLN A 293 -18.60 11.17 36.73
CA GLN A 293 -18.98 12.56 36.62
C GLN A 293 -18.70 13.12 38.00
N ALA A 294 -17.55 13.79 38.14
CA ALA A 294 -17.08 14.26 39.42
C ALA A 294 -18.22 15.16 39.90
N ALA A 295 -18.85 14.78 41.01
CA ALA A 295 -19.97 15.51 41.54
C ALA A 295 -19.56 16.99 41.55
N LEU A 296 -20.35 17.81 40.85
CA LEU A 296 -20.15 19.25 40.77
C LEU A 296 -19.77 19.76 42.16
N PRO A 297 -18.68 20.53 42.31
CA PRO A 297 -18.36 21.12 43.60
C PRO A 297 -19.60 21.87 44.08
N GLN A 298 -20.16 21.46 45.23
CA GLN A 298 -21.31 22.17 45.77
C GLN A 298 -20.90 23.64 46.01
N PRO A 299 -21.73 24.60 45.59
CA PRO A 299 -21.39 26.01 45.71
C PRO A 299 -21.19 26.33 47.18
N ARG A 300 -20.01 26.85 47.54
CA ARG A 300 -19.83 27.46 48.85
C ARG A 300 -20.80 28.64 48.92
N ALA A 301 -21.66 28.61 49.93
CA ALA A 301 -22.55 29.70 50.25
C ALA A 301 -21.72 30.95 50.55
N ASN A 302 -21.66 31.87 49.58
CA ASN A 302 -21.18 33.22 49.84
C ASN A 302 -22.33 34.02 50.43
N ALA A 303 -22.20 34.32 51.72
CA ALA A 303 -23.03 35.28 52.41
C ALA A 303 -22.90 36.65 51.75
N HIS A 304 -24.07 37.26 51.52
CA HIS A 304 -24.36 38.63 51.13
C HIS A 304 -23.21 39.65 51.13
N ALA A 305 -23.01 40.29 49.98
CA ALA A 305 -22.86 41.74 49.91
C ALA A 305 -23.50 42.24 48.61
N GLU A 306 -24.50 43.09 48.77
CA GLU A 306 -25.25 43.78 47.73
C GLU A 306 -24.32 44.72 46.93
N THR A 307 -24.39 44.70 45.60
CA THR A 307 -24.30 45.90 44.74
C THR A 307 -24.73 45.58 43.30
N SER A 308 -25.80 46.24 42.87
CA SER A 308 -26.10 46.74 41.51
C SER A 308 -25.73 45.89 40.27
N ASP A 309 -26.76 45.25 39.72
CA ASP A 309 -27.25 45.43 38.34
C ASP A 309 -26.22 45.89 37.28
N THR A 310 -25.79 44.98 36.41
CA THR A 310 -25.86 45.15 34.94
C THR A 310 -25.84 43.77 34.27
N ALA A 311 -26.82 43.55 33.40
CA ALA A 311 -26.90 42.37 32.54
C ALA A 311 -25.76 42.38 31.51
N ALA A 312 -24.79 41.50 31.68
CA ALA A 312 -23.88 41.07 30.64
C ALA A 312 -23.41 39.65 30.98
N ASP A 313 -23.20 38.85 29.95
CA ASP A 313 -22.55 37.53 29.99
C ASP A 313 -23.46 36.30 30.17
N ARG A 314 -24.21 36.01 29.09
CA ARG A 314 -24.60 34.64 28.70
C ARG A 314 -24.10 34.40 27.27
N ASP A 315 -22.79 34.26 27.09
CA ASP A 315 -22.18 33.86 25.82
C ASP A 315 -21.34 32.60 26.11
N GLY A 316 -21.67 31.44 25.54
CA GLY A 316 -20.92 30.22 25.92
C GLY A 316 -21.30 28.88 25.30
N LEU A 317 -22.23 28.81 24.36
CA LEU A 317 -22.41 27.60 23.53
C LEU A 317 -22.52 28.06 22.08
N GLU A 318 -21.37 28.12 21.41
CA GLU A 318 -21.29 28.44 19.98
C GLU A 318 -21.04 27.13 19.21
N ASP A 319 -21.94 26.80 18.30
CA ASP A 319 -21.78 25.69 17.37
C ASP A 319 -20.71 26.05 16.34
N ARG A 320 -20.01 25.06 15.78
CA ARG A 320 -18.91 25.30 14.82
C ARG A 320 -19.11 24.50 13.54
N ILE A 321 -18.85 25.14 12.40
CA ILE A 321 -18.74 24.50 11.08
C ILE A 321 -17.28 24.54 10.67
N THR A 322 -16.72 23.39 10.29
CA THR A 322 -15.32 23.26 9.87
C THR A 322 -15.24 22.75 8.43
N LEU A 323 -14.47 23.47 7.61
CA LEU A 323 -14.02 23.10 6.27
C LEU A 323 -12.51 22.88 6.34
N THR A 324 -12.03 21.72 5.89
CA THR A 324 -10.60 21.36 5.95
C THR A 324 -10.13 20.92 4.58
N GLY A 325 -8.95 21.38 4.17
CA GLY A 325 -8.29 20.92 2.95
C GLY A 325 -8.86 21.51 1.65
N LEU A 326 -9.43 22.72 1.68
CA LEU A 326 -9.95 23.35 0.46
C LEU A 326 -8.80 23.81 -0.43
N GLU A 327 -8.55 23.07 -1.52
CA GLU A 327 -7.50 23.38 -2.50
C GLU A 327 -7.93 24.48 -3.47
N VAL A 328 -7.13 25.53 -3.59
CA VAL A 328 -7.36 26.63 -4.54
C VAL A 328 -6.06 27.02 -5.22
N PHE A 329 -6.07 27.07 -6.56
CA PHE A 329 -4.95 27.60 -7.34
C PHE A 329 -5.07 29.13 -7.46
N ALA A 330 -4.03 29.86 -7.06
CA ALA A 330 -4.02 31.33 -7.11
C ALA A 330 -2.60 31.89 -7.32
N HIS A 331 -2.54 33.17 -7.66
CA HIS A 331 -1.30 33.88 -8.02
C HIS A 331 -0.93 34.87 -6.90
N HIS A 332 -0.44 34.37 -5.77
CA HIS A 332 -0.05 35.19 -4.62
C HIS A 332 1.40 34.95 -4.23
N GLY A 333 2.12 36.02 -3.90
CA GLY A 333 3.54 35.94 -3.58
C GLY A 333 4.27 37.25 -3.81
N VAL A 334 5.43 37.37 -3.15
CA VAL A 334 6.27 38.57 -3.20
C VAL A 334 7.11 38.59 -4.48
N PHE A 335 7.41 37.42 -5.05
CA PHE A 335 8.26 37.30 -6.23
C PHE A 335 7.45 37.24 -7.53
N ASP A 336 7.98 37.83 -8.61
CA ASP A 336 7.31 37.90 -9.91
C ASP A 336 6.93 36.51 -10.46
N PHE A 337 7.78 35.50 -10.24
CA PHE A 337 7.49 34.13 -10.70
C PHE A 337 6.29 33.50 -9.98
N GLU A 338 6.01 33.87 -8.72
CA GLU A 338 4.83 33.37 -7.99
C GLU A 338 3.54 33.96 -8.54
N ARG A 339 3.61 35.18 -9.09
CA ARG A 339 2.48 35.89 -9.69
C ARG A 339 2.23 35.45 -11.13
N GLU A 340 3.27 35.09 -11.87
CA GLU A 340 3.16 34.59 -13.24
C GLU A 340 2.76 33.10 -13.30
N ALA A 341 3.44 32.24 -12.52
CA ALA A 341 3.21 30.80 -12.57
C ALA A 341 2.00 30.34 -11.73
N GLY A 342 1.70 31.04 -10.62
CA GLY A 342 0.69 30.63 -9.66
C GLY A 342 1.09 29.40 -8.86
N GLN A 343 0.38 29.12 -7.77
CA GLN A 343 0.61 27.95 -6.93
C GLN A 343 -0.68 27.51 -6.23
N LYS A 344 -0.65 26.31 -5.64
CA LYS A 344 -1.75 25.82 -4.83
C LYS A 344 -1.69 26.39 -3.41
N PHE A 345 -2.84 26.82 -2.92
CA PHE A 345 -3.09 27.16 -1.52
C PHE A 345 -4.09 26.16 -0.95
N ILE A 346 -3.90 25.77 0.31
CA ILE A 346 -4.86 24.92 1.03
C ILE A 346 -5.48 25.78 2.13
N ILE A 347 -6.81 25.81 2.21
CA ILE A 347 -7.53 26.63 3.18
C ILE A 347 -8.28 25.74 4.17
N ASP A 348 -8.05 25.97 5.45
CA ASP A 348 -8.88 25.45 6.53
C ASP A 348 -9.69 26.61 7.12
N ALA A 349 -11.01 26.44 7.21
CA ALA A 349 -11.92 27.45 7.72
C ALA A 349 -12.81 26.86 8.81
N GLU A 350 -12.79 27.47 9.99
CA GLU A 350 -13.66 27.14 11.11
C GLU A 350 -14.48 28.38 11.47
N VAL A 351 -15.80 28.29 11.38
CA VAL A 351 -16.71 29.39 11.69
C VAL A 351 -17.60 29.03 12.88
N ALA A 352 -17.66 29.94 13.85
CA ALA A 352 -18.60 29.85 14.97
C ALA A 352 -19.95 30.42 14.55
N VAL A 353 -20.99 29.62 14.69
CA VAL A 353 -22.38 29.94 14.32
C VAL A 353 -23.29 29.62 15.51
N ASN A 354 -24.49 30.22 15.53
CA ASN A 354 -25.52 29.83 16.48
C ASN A 354 -26.53 28.93 15.76
N LEU A 355 -26.40 27.59 15.87
CA LEU A 355 -27.33 26.65 15.23
C LEU A 355 -28.62 26.48 16.04
N HIS A 356 -28.73 27.08 17.24
CA HIS A 356 -29.92 26.96 18.08
C HIS A 356 -31.17 27.58 17.44
N ALA A 357 -31.01 28.58 16.56
CA ALA A 357 -32.13 29.14 15.78
C ALA A 357 -32.48 28.28 14.53
N ALA A 358 -31.51 27.56 13.97
CA ALA A 358 -31.68 26.74 12.76
C ALA A 358 -32.30 25.36 13.04
N ALA A 359 -32.00 24.77 14.20
CA ALA A 359 -32.50 23.45 14.59
C ALA A 359 -34.03 23.40 14.88
N ALA A 360 -34.70 24.55 14.93
CA ALA A 360 -36.13 24.64 15.20
C ALA A 360 -37.03 24.71 13.95
N GLY A 361 -36.46 24.83 12.74
CA GLY A 361 -37.23 25.23 11.55
C GLY A 361 -37.16 24.36 10.30
N ASP A 362 -36.16 23.48 10.14
CA ASP A 362 -35.96 22.64 8.92
C ASP A 362 -36.06 23.43 7.58
N GLU A 363 -35.77 24.74 7.61
CA GLU A 363 -35.78 25.64 6.45
C GLU A 363 -34.33 25.93 6.00
N LEU A 364 -33.98 25.47 4.79
CA LEU A 364 -32.64 25.62 4.17
C LEU A 364 -32.18 27.09 3.98
N GLY A 365 -33.08 28.07 4.11
CA GLY A 365 -32.82 29.49 3.80
C GLY A 365 -32.25 30.33 4.95
N GLN A 366 -32.09 29.77 6.16
CA GLN A 366 -31.57 30.49 7.34
C GLN A 366 -30.30 29.87 7.95
N THR A 367 -29.66 28.93 7.25
CA THR A 367 -28.44 28.25 7.67
C THR A 367 -27.25 28.67 6.81
N VAL A 368 -26.07 28.77 7.40
CA VAL A 368 -24.82 28.90 6.64
C VAL A 368 -24.66 27.63 5.80
N HIS A 369 -24.92 27.74 4.49
CA HIS A 369 -24.74 26.63 3.57
C HIS A 369 -23.23 26.44 3.36
N TYR A 370 -22.67 25.36 3.91
CA TYR A 370 -21.23 25.09 3.86
C TYR A 370 -20.69 25.01 2.42
N GLY A 371 -21.53 24.64 1.44
CA GLY A 371 -21.18 24.71 0.02
C GLY A 371 -21.01 26.13 -0.51
N GLU A 372 -21.92 27.05 -0.14
CA GLU A 372 -21.81 28.46 -0.55
C GLU A 372 -20.64 29.15 0.16
N LEU A 373 -20.38 28.76 1.42
CA LEU A 373 -19.19 29.20 2.16
C LEU A 373 -17.89 28.74 1.47
N ALA A 374 -17.81 27.47 1.07
CA ALA A 374 -16.64 26.94 0.36
C ALA A 374 -16.42 27.65 -0.98
N ASP A 375 -17.47 27.87 -1.78
CA ASP A 375 -17.39 28.57 -3.06
C ASP A 375 -16.95 30.04 -2.88
N ALA A 376 -17.52 30.73 -1.90
CA ALA A 376 -17.17 32.12 -1.60
C ALA A 376 -15.72 32.25 -1.09
N ILE A 377 -15.24 31.31 -0.27
CA ILE A 377 -13.84 31.26 0.18
C ILE A 377 -12.91 31.02 -1.00
N ALA A 378 -13.21 30.05 -1.86
CA ALA A 378 -12.40 29.76 -3.02
C ALA A 378 -12.29 30.97 -3.96
N GLU A 379 -13.39 31.69 -4.17
CA GLU A 379 -13.40 32.91 -4.97
C GLU A 379 -12.62 34.05 -4.31
N ALA A 380 -12.68 34.18 -2.98
CA ALA A 380 -11.89 35.16 -2.24
C ALA A 380 -10.38 34.94 -2.44
N VAL A 381 -9.95 33.69 -2.51
CA VAL A 381 -8.55 33.32 -2.77
C VAL A 381 -8.16 33.54 -4.23
N ARG A 382 -9.04 33.29 -5.21
CA ARG A 382 -8.73 33.50 -6.65
C ARG A 382 -8.66 34.96 -7.10
N ARG A 383 -9.12 35.90 -6.27
CA ARG A 383 -9.11 37.34 -6.55
C ARG A 383 -7.70 37.90 -6.79
N ASP A 384 -7.63 39.20 -7.07
CA ASP A 384 -6.40 39.92 -7.42
C ASP A 384 -5.19 39.52 -6.57
N PRO A 385 -4.03 39.27 -7.23
CA PRO A 385 -2.76 38.94 -6.60
C PRO A 385 -2.37 39.87 -5.46
N VAL A 386 -2.02 39.30 -4.31
CA VAL A 386 -1.44 40.00 -3.16
C VAL A 386 -0.08 39.43 -2.80
N ASP A 387 0.75 40.25 -2.16
CA ASP A 387 2.13 39.88 -1.85
C ASP A 387 2.23 38.96 -0.61
N LEU A 388 1.24 39.03 0.30
CA LEU A 388 1.25 38.36 1.61
C LEU A 388 0.09 37.36 1.78
N ILE A 389 0.38 36.19 2.34
CA ILE A 389 -0.64 35.17 2.66
C ILE A 389 -1.54 35.59 3.83
N GLU A 390 -1.05 36.48 4.69
CA GLU A 390 -1.82 37.17 5.73
C GLU A 390 -2.98 37.97 5.12
N THR A 391 -2.75 38.63 3.98
CA THR A 391 -3.78 39.40 3.26
C THR A 391 -4.84 38.47 2.68
N VAL A 392 -4.44 37.29 2.21
CA VAL A 392 -5.37 36.25 1.75
C VAL A 392 -6.21 35.75 2.92
N ALA A 393 -5.57 35.43 4.05
CA ALA A 393 -6.23 34.97 5.27
C ALA A 393 -7.26 36.00 5.79
N GLU A 394 -6.91 37.29 5.80
CA GLU A 394 -7.81 38.37 6.18
C GLU A 394 -9.02 38.49 5.25
N ARG A 395 -8.77 38.41 3.94
CA ARG A 395 -9.82 38.48 2.91
C ARG A 395 -10.80 37.31 3.05
N VAL A 396 -10.28 36.11 3.26
CA VAL A 396 -11.09 34.90 3.49
C VAL A 396 -11.89 35.04 4.78
N ALA A 397 -11.29 35.52 5.87
CA ALA A 397 -11.98 35.75 7.13
C ALA A 397 -13.11 36.80 6.98
N ALA A 398 -12.88 37.88 6.23
CA ALA A 398 -13.90 38.89 5.96
C ALA A 398 -15.09 38.32 5.15
N VAL A 399 -14.82 37.44 4.18
CA VAL A 399 -15.86 36.74 3.43
C VAL A 399 -16.64 35.78 4.32
N ALA A 400 -15.96 34.97 5.14
CA ALA A 400 -16.62 34.06 6.08
C ALA A 400 -17.52 34.82 7.09
N LEU A 401 -17.06 35.96 7.61
CA LEU A 401 -17.83 36.82 8.52
C LEU A 401 -19.01 37.54 7.84
N SER A 402 -19.06 37.58 6.50
CA SER A 402 -20.21 38.16 5.77
C SER A 402 -21.43 37.24 5.74
N PHE A 403 -21.25 35.95 6.05
CA PHE A 403 -22.35 35.00 6.16
C PHE A 403 -23.18 35.27 7.41
N ALA A 404 -24.50 35.35 7.23
CA ALA A 404 -25.42 35.60 8.32
C ALA A 404 -25.29 34.51 9.40
N GLY A 405 -25.16 34.94 10.67
CA GLY A 405 -25.05 34.03 11.81
C GLY A 405 -23.63 33.63 12.19
N VAL A 406 -22.61 33.98 11.40
CA VAL A 406 -21.20 33.78 11.77
C VAL A 406 -20.75 34.84 12.78
N ARG A 407 -20.23 34.39 13.93
CA ARG A 407 -19.77 35.23 15.05
C ARG A 407 -18.25 35.26 15.21
N GLU A 408 -17.58 34.25 14.70
CA GLU A 408 -16.13 34.14 14.67
C GLU A 408 -15.72 33.34 13.44
N ALA A 409 -14.63 33.73 12.81
CA ALA A 409 -14.00 32.97 11.73
C ALA A 409 -12.52 32.76 12.07
N ARG A 410 -12.10 31.51 12.15
CA ARG A 410 -10.70 31.07 12.23
C ARG A 410 -10.31 30.50 10.88
N ILE A 411 -9.39 31.15 10.19
CA ILE A 411 -8.94 30.77 8.85
C ILE A 411 -7.45 30.46 8.89
N THR A 412 -7.06 29.29 8.41
CA THR A 412 -5.66 28.93 8.16
C THR A 412 -5.43 28.84 6.66
N VAL A 413 -4.40 29.54 6.18
CA VAL A 413 -3.95 29.50 4.78
C VAL A 413 -2.59 28.82 4.74
N HIS A 414 -2.51 27.71 4.02
CA HIS A 414 -1.30 26.93 3.82
C HIS A 414 -0.70 27.23 2.44
N LYS A 415 0.63 27.31 2.40
CA LYS A 415 1.45 27.57 1.23
C LYS A 415 2.53 26.49 1.14
N PRO A 416 2.19 25.29 0.63
CA PRO A 416 3.09 24.15 0.61
C PRO A 416 4.36 24.40 -0.22
N ASP A 417 4.25 25.17 -1.30
CA ASP A 417 5.34 25.46 -2.23
C ASP A 417 6.03 26.81 -1.95
N ALA A 418 6.08 27.25 -0.68
CA ALA A 418 6.71 28.52 -0.32
C ALA A 418 8.20 28.55 -0.73
N PRO A 419 8.70 29.63 -1.39
CA PRO A 419 10.07 29.69 -1.89
C PRO A 419 11.08 30.02 -0.78
N ILE A 420 11.25 29.09 0.16
CA ILE A 420 12.19 29.17 1.29
C ILE A 420 13.28 28.13 1.05
N ALA A 421 14.54 28.53 1.25
CA ALA A 421 15.71 27.69 0.95
C ALA A 421 15.88 26.48 1.90
N GLU A 422 15.26 26.54 3.09
CA GLU A 422 15.29 25.49 4.11
C GLU A 422 14.19 24.45 3.87
N THR A 423 14.35 23.22 4.35
CA THR A 423 13.35 22.16 4.21
C THR A 423 12.27 22.28 5.30
N PHE A 424 11.00 22.35 4.90
CA PHE A 424 9.84 22.38 5.80
C PHE A 424 8.70 21.52 5.22
N ALA A 425 7.79 21.08 6.08
CA ALA A 425 6.63 20.28 5.66
C ALA A 425 5.46 21.14 5.16
N ASP A 426 5.26 22.30 5.79
CA ASP A 426 4.22 23.28 5.42
C ASP A 426 4.56 24.66 6.00
N VAL A 427 4.09 25.72 5.32
CA VAL A 427 4.10 27.10 5.80
C VAL A 427 2.66 27.58 5.82
N SER A 428 2.15 27.95 7.00
CA SER A 428 0.78 28.41 7.15
C SER A 428 0.63 29.61 8.08
N VAL A 429 -0.43 30.38 7.83
CA VAL A 429 -0.86 31.51 8.67
C VAL A 429 -2.29 31.28 9.11
N THR A 430 -2.53 31.39 10.41
CA THR A 430 -3.88 31.36 10.99
C THR A 430 -4.30 32.74 11.48
N VAL A 431 -5.47 33.22 11.04
CA VAL A 431 -6.12 34.41 11.58
C VAL A 431 -7.42 34.04 12.28
N VAL A 432 -7.74 34.75 13.36
CA VAL A 432 -9.04 34.67 14.03
C VAL A 432 -9.66 36.06 14.01
N ARG A 433 -10.89 36.18 13.49
CA ARG A 433 -11.63 37.44 13.38
C ARG A 433 -13.04 37.27 13.91
N ARG A 434 -13.57 38.36 14.47
CA ARG A 434 -14.96 38.49 14.92
C ARG A 434 -15.57 39.72 14.24
N PRO A 435 -16.89 39.75 13.97
CA PRO A 435 -17.55 40.94 13.46
C PRO A 435 -17.25 42.14 14.37
N ALA A 436 -16.99 43.31 13.77
CA ALA A 436 -16.87 44.53 14.54
C ALA A 436 -18.19 44.78 15.28
N THR A 437 -18.17 44.79 16.61
CA THR A 437 -19.32 45.23 17.39
C THR A 437 -19.56 46.70 17.05
N GLY A 438 -20.72 47.02 16.50
CA GLY A 438 -21.08 48.37 16.11
C GLY A 438 -20.98 49.34 17.28
N GLY A 439 -19.87 50.06 17.37
CA GLY A 439 -19.77 51.29 18.12
C GLY A 439 -20.47 52.39 17.33
N THR A 440 -21.65 52.80 17.79
CA THR A 440 -22.20 54.10 17.45
C THR A 440 -21.23 55.20 17.90
N ALA A 441 -20.56 55.84 16.94
CA ALA A 441 -20.29 57.29 16.89
C ALA A 441 -19.74 57.64 15.51
#